data_AF-A0A1C6QPD8-F1
#
_entry.id   AF-A0A1C6QPD8-F1
#
_cell.length_a   1.000
_cell.length_b   1.000
_cell.length_c   1.000
_cell.angle_alpha   90.00
_cell.angle_beta   90.00
_cell.angle_gamma   90.00
#
_symmetry.space_group_name_H-M   'P 1'
#
loop_
_entity.id
_entity.type
_entity.pdbx_description
1 polymer ?
#
loop_
_entity_poly.entity_id
_entity_poly.type
_entity_poly.pdbx_seq_one_letter_code
_entity_poly.pdbx_strand_id
1 'polypeptide(L)'
;MATAPAAGAPLTSTQVKSAQAIVNVFETGSVLGDYGQVTLIPGDTGHLTYGRSQTTLGSGNLATLLQRYCANLGARFGARLAQALPRFQQRDLTLDNDGKLQNVLRASADDPVMRETQDAFFDDSYWQPALAAAGKLGIVSPLGVAVVYDSTVHGSWALIRDRTIAAVGQVGTAGEQAWIKAYVSARRDWMATNKRADIRATVYRMDAFQRLIDQGFWGLELPLVVRGQEISAATLSAMPPGCYDGPPPGSRVLTVQSPLARGLDVRLLQLGLSDLGADIKADGVFGQASFRGVKDYQAQHGLPANGVADVALIAKIVG
;
A
#
# COMPACT_ATOMS: atom_id res chain seq x y z
N MET A 1 -22.88 -11.37 -23.77
CA MET A 1 -22.18 -12.57 -23.25
C MET A 1 -20.70 -12.31 -23.36
N ALA A 2 -20.04 -11.95 -22.25
CA ALA A 2 -18.58 -11.90 -22.22
C ALA A 2 -18.08 -13.34 -22.15
N THR A 3 -17.31 -13.76 -23.15
CA THR A 3 -16.68 -15.07 -23.20
C THR A 3 -15.74 -15.23 -22.01
N ALA A 4 -15.96 -16.26 -21.21
CA ALA A 4 -15.01 -16.66 -20.17
C ALA A 4 -13.62 -16.84 -20.81
N PRO A 5 -12.53 -16.38 -20.16
CA PRO A 5 -11.19 -16.56 -20.69
C PRO A 5 -10.90 -18.06 -20.89
N ALA A 6 -10.24 -18.40 -21.99
CA ALA A 6 -9.83 -19.77 -22.29
C ALA A 6 -8.94 -20.31 -21.15
N ALA A 7 -9.23 -21.53 -20.70
CA ALA A 7 -8.47 -22.21 -19.65
C ALA A 7 -6.98 -22.28 -20.03
N GLY A 8 -6.10 -21.72 -19.19
CA GLY A 8 -4.64 -21.79 -19.34
C GLY A 8 -3.94 -20.53 -19.86
N ALA A 9 -4.65 -19.44 -20.14
CA ALA A 9 -4.00 -18.15 -20.44
C ALA A 9 -3.43 -17.50 -19.17
N PRO A 10 -2.27 -16.81 -19.24
CA PRO A 10 -1.77 -15.99 -18.12
C PRO A 10 -2.81 -14.97 -17.67
N LEU A 11 -2.85 -14.65 -16.37
CA LEU A 11 -3.73 -13.60 -15.85
C LEU A 11 -3.45 -12.27 -16.58
N THR A 12 -4.53 -11.59 -16.96
CA THR A 12 -4.44 -10.22 -17.50
C THR A 12 -3.99 -9.23 -16.43
N SER A 13 -3.41 -8.09 -16.82
CA SER A 13 -3.02 -7.03 -15.87
C SER A 13 -4.19 -6.60 -14.97
N THR A 14 -5.41 -6.52 -15.51
CA THR A 14 -6.62 -6.21 -14.73
C THR A 14 -6.91 -7.28 -13.68
N GLN A 15 -6.79 -8.56 -14.03
CA GLN A 15 -7.01 -9.67 -13.07
C GLN A 15 -5.94 -9.70 -11.98
N VAL A 16 -4.68 -9.42 -12.31
CA VAL A 16 -3.60 -9.26 -11.32
C VAL A 16 -3.94 -8.14 -10.34
N LYS A 17 -4.32 -6.96 -10.85
CA LYS A 17 -4.72 -5.82 -10.03
C LYS A 17 -5.95 -6.11 -9.19
N SER A 18 -6.94 -6.82 -9.71
CA SER A 18 -8.12 -7.25 -8.94
C SER A 18 -7.75 -8.18 -7.79
N ALA A 19 -6.88 -9.17 -8.03
CA ALA A 19 -6.39 -10.09 -7.01
C ALA A 19 -5.60 -9.36 -5.91
N GLN A 20 -4.72 -8.44 -6.30
CA GLN A 20 -3.99 -7.57 -5.37
C GLN A 20 -4.94 -6.66 -4.58
N ALA A 21 -5.95 -6.07 -5.23
CA ALA A 21 -6.95 -5.22 -4.60
C ALA A 21 -7.79 -5.94 -3.54
N ILE A 22 -8.15 -7.21 -3.77
CA ILE A 22 -8.83 -8.04 -2.75
C ILE A 22 -7.99 -8.11 -1.47
N VAL A 23 -6.69 -8.38 -1.59
CA VAL A 23 -5.78 -8.43 -0.44
C VAL A 23 -5.61 -7.05 0.20
N ASN A 24 -5.45 -5.99 -0.60
CA ASN A 24 -5.35 -4.62 -0.09
C ASN A 24 -6.57 -4.23 0.76
N VAL A 25 -7.78 -4.63 0.33
CA VAL A 25 -9.02 -4.38 1.08
C VAL A 25 -9.02 -5.13 2.41
N PHE A 26 -8.41 -6.31 2.48
CA PHE A 26 -8.27 -7.03 3.74
C PHE A 26 -7.23 -6.39 4.67
N GLU A 27 -6.10 -5.90 4.14
CA GLU A 27 -5.04 -5.28 4.94
C GLU A 27 -5.39 -3.85 5.40
N THR A 28 -5.94 -3.04 4.51
CA THR A 28 -6.05 -1.58 4.71
C THR A 28 -7.48 -1.05 4.57
N GLY A 29 -8.43 -1.90 4.16
CA GLY A 29 -9.80 -1.45 3.85
C GLY A 29 -9.90 -0.60 2.58
N SER A 30 -8.84 -0.49 1.79
CA SER A 30 -8.77 0.30 0.54
C SER A 30 -8.35 -0.58 -0.64
N VAL A 31 -8.81 -0.21 -1.84
CA VAL A 31 -8.50 -0.89 -3.10
C VAL A 31 -7.00 -0.78 -3.46
N LEU A 32 -6.38 0.38 -3.25
CA LEU A 32 -5.03 0.69 -3.77
C LEU A 32 -3.91 0.66 -2.72
N GLY A 33 -4.22 0.41 -1.44
CA GLY A 33 -3.23 0.50 -0.34
C GLY A 33 -2.75 1.94 -0.08
N ASP A 34 -1.93 2.14 0.95
CA ASP A 34 -1.39 3.46 1.33
C ASP A 34 0.14 3.49 1.20
N TYR A 35 0.63 4.04 0.09
CA TYR A 35 2.07 4.10 -0.23
C TYR A 35 2.85 5.07 0.66
N GLY A 36 2.17 6.04 1.28
CA GLY A 36 2.77 7.07 2.14
C GLY A 36 2.67 6.77 3.62
N GLN A 37 2.06 5.63 3.99
CA GLN A 37 1.86 5.28 5.38
C GLN A 37 3.20 5.09 6.08
N VAL A 38 3.42 5.88 7.13
CA VAL A 38 4.56 5.76 8.05
C VAL A 38 4.01 5.51 9.44
N THR A 39 4.36 4.38 10.04
CA THR A 39 3.88 3.95 11.36
C THR A 39 5.04 3.57 12.26
N LEU A 40 4.81 3.72 13.55
CA LEU A 40 5.68 3.23 14.61
C LEU A 40 4.77 2.65 15.69
N ILE A 41 4.93 1.36 15.98
CA ILE A 41 4.12 0.66 16.98
C ILE A 41 5.00 0.46 18.22
N PRO A 42 4.63 1.04 19.38
CA PRO A 42 5.40 0.87 20.61
C PRO A 42 5.60 -0.61 20.97
N GLY A 43 6.85 -1.02 21.14
CA GLY A 43 7.22 -2.40 21.50
C GLY A 43 7.28 -3.38 20.33
N ASP A 44 6.98 -2.95 19.10
CA ASP A 44 7.15 -3.79 17.90
C ASP A 44 8.61 -3.83 17.43
N THR A 45 9.12 -5.01 17.13
CA THR A 45 10.51 -5.21 16.69
C THR A 45 10.77 -4.72 15.27
N GLY A 46 9.72 -4.41 14.49
CA GLY A 46 9.81 -3.83 13.17
C GLY A 46 10.29 -2.38 13.18
N HIS A 47 10.10 -1.64 14.29
CA HIS A 47 10.43 -0.22 14.38
C HIS A 47 9.73 0.60 13.28
N LEU A 48 10.35 1.67 12.77
CA LEU A 48 9.83 2.48 11.68
C LEU A 48 9.34 1.61 10.51
N THR A 49 8.07 1.74 10.20
CA THR A 49 7.37 0.93 9.20
C THR A 49 6.79 1.85 8.13
N TYR A 50 6.93 1.44 6.86
CA TYR A 50 6.64 2.29 5.71
C TYR A 50 5.95 1.56 4.55
N GLY A 51 5.01 2.26 3.91
CA GLY A 51 4.50 1.94 2.58
C GLY A 51 3.29 1.01 2.55
N ARG A 52 2.83 0.69 1.34
CA ARG A 52 1.54 0.06 1.06
C ARG A 52 1.36 -1.31 1.73
N SER A 53 2.47 -2.04 1.91
CA SER A 53 2.50 -3.35 2.57
C SER A 53 3.45 -3.35 3.79
N GLN A 54 3.71 -2.18 4.37
CA GLN A 54 4.35 -2.00 5.68
C GLN A 54 5.71 -2.72 5.82
N THR A 55 6.70 -2.35 5.00
CA THR A 55 8.09 -2.82 5.18
C THR A 55 8.75 -2.10 6.36
N THR A 56 9.64 -2.79 7.08
CA THR A 56 10.10 -2.34 8.40
C THR A 56 11.61 -2.08 8.44
N LEU A 57 12.03 -1.14 9.29
CA LEU A 57 13.43 -0.85 9.57
C LEU A 57 14.13 -2.06 10.21
N GLY A 58 13.49 -2.68 11.21
CA GLY A 58 14.05 -3.80 11.97
C GLY A 58 14.38 -5.03 11.11
N SER A 59 13.57 -5.31 10.08
CA SER A 59 13.84 -6.40 9.14
C SER A 59 15.01 -6.11 8.19
N GLY A 60 15.34 -4.84 7.96
CA GLY A 60 16.25 -4.38 6.92
C GLY A 60 15.63 -4.28 5.52
N ASN A 61 14.40 -4.77 5.33
CA ASN A 61 13.71 -4.69 4.05
C ASN A 61 13.41 -3.24 3.64
N LEU A 62 13.20 -2.34 4.61
CA LEU A 62 13.05 -0.91 4.32
C LEU A 62 14.32 -0.35 3.66
N ALA A 63 15.51 -0.76 4.09
CA ALA A 63 16.75 -0.34 3.46
C ALA A 63 16.86 -0.87 2.02
N THR A 64 16.48 -2.13 1.78
CA THR A 64 16.48 -2.72 0.44
C THR A 64 15.51 -2.04 -0.51
N LEU A 65 14.29 -1.72 -0.04
CA LEU A 65 13.30 -0.97 -0.82
C LEU A 65 13.86 0.40 -1.21
N LEU A 66 14.39 1.15 -0.23
CA LEU A 66 14.93 2.49 -0.46
C LEU A 66 16.16 2.46 -1.37
N GLN A 67 17.00 1.43 -1.28
CA GLN A 67 18.12 1.24 -2.20
C GLN A 67 17.65 1.09 -3.65
N ARG A 68 16.60 0.29 -3.90
CA ARG A 68 16.01 0.13 -5.25
C ARG A 68 15.45 1.45 -5.76
N TYR A 69 14.74 2.20 -4.92
CA TYR A 69 14.20 3.51 -5.29
C TYR A 69 15.31 4.51 -5.63
N CYS A 70 16.32 4.64 -4.76
CA CYS A 70 17.43 5.57 -4.96
C CYS A 70 18.31 5.24 -6.18
N ALA A 71 18.30 3.98 -6.65
CA ALA A 71 18.99 3.57 -7.87
C ALA A 71 18.26 3.98 -9.16
N ASN A 72 16.99 4.41 -9.07
CA ASN A 72 16.23 4.88 -10.23
C ASN A 72 16.52 6.36 -10.53
N LEU A 73 17.03 6.66 -11.72
CA LEU A 73 17.37 8.03 -12.13
C LEU A 73 16.16 8.98 -12.18
N GLY A 74 14.94 8.44 -12.32
CA GLY A 74 13.70 9.22 -12.29
C GLY A 74 13.14 9.48 -10.89
N ALA A 75 13.76 8.95 -9.84
CA ALA A 75 13.28 9.08 -8.47
C ALA A 75 13.40 10.52 -7.96
N ARG A 76 12.27 11.21 -7.81
CA ARG A 76 12.18 12.61 -7.36
C ARG A 76 12.86 12.84 -6.00
N PHE A 77 12.70 11.89 -5.08
CA PHE A 77 13.30 11.95 -3.74
C PHE A 77 14.54 11.07 -3.59
N GLY A 78 15.02 10.46 -4.68
CA GLY A 78 16.13 9.49 -4.66
C GLY A 78 17.40 10.09 -4.06
N ALA A 79 17.84 11.26 -4.52
CA ALA A 79 19.03 11.93 -3.99
C ALA A 79 18.93 12.25 -2.49
N ARG A 80 17.73 12.65 -2.03
CA ARG A 80 17.49 12.99 -0.62
C ARG A 80 17.48 11.76 0.27
N LEU A 81 16.81 10.68 -0.15
CA LEU A 81 16.78 9.42 0.59
C LEU A 81 18.13 8.68 0.53
N ALA A 82 18.92 8.86 -0.53
CA ALA A 82 20.26 8.30 -0.64
C ALA A 82 21.21 8.79 0.47
N GLN A 83 21.06 10.04 0.92
CA GLN A 83 21.85 10.58 2.04
C GLN A 83 21.57 9.85 3.37
N ALA A 84 20.32 9.40 3.57
CA ALA A 84 19.91 8.67 4.76
C ALA A 84 20.09 7.14 4.63
N LEU A 85 20.35 6.63 3.42
CA LEU A 85 20.42 5.19 3.14
C LEU A 85 21.40 4.42 4.03
N PRO A 86 22.61 4.94 4.35
CA PRO A 86 23.52 4.25 5.27
C PRO A 86 22.91 4.00 6.66
N ARG A 87 22.09 4.94 7.18
CA ARG A 87 21.40 4.79 8.47
C ARG A 87 20.35 3.69 8.41
N PHE A 88 19.59 3.60 7.31
CA PHE A 88 18.65 2.51 7.09
C PHE A 88 19.35 1.15 7.00
N GLN A 89 20.48 1.07 6.30
CA GLN A 89 21.28 -0.17 6.18
C GLN A 89 21.84 -0.63 7.53
N GLN A 90 22.21 0.32 8.39
CA GLN A 90 22.65 0.05 9.77
C GLN A 90 21.50 -0.24 10.73
N ARG A 91 20.24 -0.13 10.28
CA ARG A 91 19.04 -0.24 11.11
C ARG A 91 19.08 0.72 12.31
N ASP A 92 19.53 1.95 12.07
CA ASP A 92 19.65 3.00 13.08
C ASP A 92 18.28 3.36 13.68
N LEU A 93 18.05 2.97 14.93
CA LEU A 93 16.76 3.17 15.60
C LEU A 93 16.44 4.64 15.90
N THR A 94 17.40 5.57 15.75
CA THR A 94 17.10 6.99 15.86
C THR A 94 16.17 7.49 14.75
N LEU A 95 16.06 6.73 13.64
CA LEU A 95 15.13 6.99 12.53
C LEU A 95 13.65 6.93 12.97
N ASP A 96 13.34 6.21 14.05
CA ASP A 96 11.98 6.14 14.62
C ASP A 96 11.45 7.53 15.03
N ASN A 97 12.34 8.46 15.35
CA ASN A 97 12.01 9.81 15.82
C ASN A 97 12.46 10.92 14.84
N ASP A 98 12.96 10.56 13.65
CA ASP A 98 13.40 11.52 12.64
C ASP A 98 12.19 12.03 11.83
N GLY A 99 11.47 13.01 12.39
CA GLY A 99 10.26 13.56 11.79
C GLY A 99 10.47 14.12 10.38
N LYS A 100 11.64 14.72 10.11
CA LYS A 100 11.99 15.23 8.78
C LYS A 100 12.08 14.09 7.77
N LEU A 101 12.80 13.02 8.10
CA LEU A 101 12.91 11.87 7.22
C LEU A 101 11.58 11.15 7.02
N GLN A 102 10.76 11.02 8.06
CA GLN A 102 9.41 10.47 7.94
C GLN A 102 8.55 11.29 6.98
N ASN A 103 8.72 12.61 6.94
CA ASN A 103 8.03 13.47 5.96
C ASN A 103 8.54 13.24 4.53
N VAL A 104 9.84 12.96 4.34
CA VAL A 104 10.37 12.56 3.02
C VAL A 104 9.75 11.24 2.56
N LEU A 105 9.66 10.25 3.45
CA LEU A 105 9.02 8.97 3.15
C LEU A 105 7.55 9.18 2.72
N ARG A 106 6.78 9.95 3.47
CA ARG A 106 5.40 10.33 3.10
C ARG A 106 5.37 11.01 1.72
N ALA A 107 6.18 12.04 1.52
CA ALA A 107 6.22 12.78 0.25
C ALA A 107 6.64 11.93 -0.94
N SER A 108 7.48 10.92 -0.73
CA SER A 108 7.87 10.01 -1.81
C SER A 108 6.71 9.20 -2.37
N ALA A 109 5.60 9.02 -1.64
CA ALA A 109 4.40 8.38 -2.19
C ALA A 109 3.76 9.15 -3.36
N ASP A 110 3.99 10.46 -3.48
CA ASP A 110 3.53 11.27 -4.60
C ASP A 110 4.34 10.99 -5.88
N ASP A 111 5.53 10.42 -5.76
CA ASP A 111 6.37 10.01 -6.87
C ASP A 111 5.90 8.65 -7.44
N PRO A 112 5.46 8.58 -8.72
CA PRO A 112 5.13 7.30 -9.37
C PRO A 112 6.24 6.26 -9.26
N VAL A 113 7.51 6.68 -9.32
CA VAL A 113 8.66 5.77 -9.24
C VAL A 113 8.73 5.06 -7.88
N MET A 114 8.37 5.74 -6.79
CA MET A 114 8.31 5.13 -5.47
C MET A 114 7.18 4.10 -5.40
N ARG A 115 6.02 4.41 -5.97
CA ARG A 115 4.87 3.50 -5.98
C ARG A 115 5.18 2.23 -6.77
N GLU A 116 5.72 2.38 -7.98
CA GLU A 116 6.19 1.27 -8.81
C GLU A 116 7.29 0.45 -8.11
N THR A 117 8.21 1.10 -7.40
CA THR A 117 9.25 0.41 -6.64
C THR A 117 8.67 -0.41 -5.49
N GLN A 118 7.69 0.13 -4.76
CA GLN A 118 6.99 -0.62 -3.72
C GLN A 118 6.25 -1.82 -4.32
N ASP A 119 5.49 -1.62 -5.39
CA ASP A 119 4.75 -2.69 -6.05
C ASP A 119 5.68 -3.83 -6.48
N ALA A 120 6.76 -3.52 -7.20
CA ALA A 120 7.74 -4.52 -7.63
C ALA A 120 8.40 -5.25 -6.45
N PHE A 121 8.74 -4.52 -5.38
CA PHE A 121 9.38 -5.12 -4.19
C PHE A 121 8.49 -6.15 -3.50
N PHE A 122 7.20 -5.85 -3.34
CA PHE A 122 6.25 -6.77 -2.73
C PHE A 122 5.82 -7.87 -3.69
N ASP A 123 5.77 -7.58 -5.00
CA ASP A 123 5.47 -8.61 -6.00
C ASP A 123 6.55 -9.70 -6.02
N ASP A 124 7.82 -9.33 -5.96
CA ASP A 124 8.94 -10.28 -5.85
C ASP A 124 8.80 -11.20 -4.63
N SER A 125 8.33 -10.64 -3.51
CA SER A 125 8.30 -11.32 -2.21
C SER A 125 7.04 -12.16 -1.99
N TYR A 126 5.92 -11.77 -2.59
CA TYR A 126 4.60 -12.37 -2.30
C TYR A 126 3.83 -12.79 -3.55
N TRP A 127 3.73 -11.92 -4.56
CA TRP A 127 2.92 -12.20 -5.75
C TRP A 127 3.55 -13.30 -6.62
N GLN A 128 4.82 -13.15 -7.01
CA GLN A 128 5.50 -14.13 -7.86
C GLN A 128 5.60 -15.51 -7.18
N PRO A 129 5.95 -15.63 -5.88
CA PRO A 129 5.89 -16.91 -5.18
C PRO A 129 4.49 -17.52 -5.14
N ALA A 130 3.44 -16.72 -4.92
CA ALA A 130 2.07 -17.19 -4.94
C ALA A 130 1.65 -17.69 -6.32
N LEU A 131 1.98 -16.96 -7.38
CA LEU A 131 1.69 -17.35 -8.76
C LEU A 131 2.42 -18.65 -9.14
N ALA A 132 3.70 -18.76 -8.78
CA ALA A 132 4.46 -19.99 -8.97
C ALA A 132 3.88 -21.17 -8.18
N ALA A 133 3.42 -20.94 -6.94
CA ALA A 133 2.80 -21.97 -6.11
C ALA A 133 1.43 -22.42 -6.66
N ALA A 134 0.62 -21.48 -7.17
CA ALA A 134 -0.64 -21.78 -7.85
C ALA A 134 -0.40 -22.62 -9.11
N GLY A 135 0.55 -22.19 -9.96
CA GLY A 135 0.92 -22.87 -11.20
C GLY A 135 1.41 -24.30 -10.98
N LYS A 136 2.20 -24.56 -9.91
CA LYS A 136 2.64 -25.91 -9.54
C LYS A 136 1.50 -26.88 -9.25
N LEU A 137 0.34 -26.37 -8.82
CA LEU A 137 -0.85 -27.18 -8.58
C LEU A 137 -1.86 -27.15 -9.74
N GLY A 138 -1.56 -26.42 -10.83
CA GLY A 138 -2.49 -26.23 -11.94
C GLY A 138 -3.67 -25.32 -11.62
N ILE A 139 -3.55 -24.44 -10.62
CA ILE A 139 -4.55 -23.41 -10.30
C ILE A 139 -4.34 -22.25 -11.28
N VAL A 140 -5.32 -22.00 -12.15
CA VAL A 140 -5.21 -21.01 -13.24
C VAL A 140 -6.32 -19.97 -13.22
N SER A 141 -7.42 -20.20 -12.50
CA SER A 141 -8.49 -19.23 -12.35
C SER A 141 -7.98 -17.99 -11.59
N PRO A 142 -8.33 -16.77 -12.03
CA PRO A 142 -7.99 -15.54 -11.33
C PRO A 142 -8.39 -15.54 -9.85
N LEU A 143 -9.59 -16.04 -9.53
CA LEU A 143 -10.06 -16.15 -8.14
C LEU A 143 -9.24 -17.18 -7.34
N GLY A 144 -8.89 -18.33 -7.95
CA GLY A 144 -8.02 -19.32 -7.33
C GLY A 144 -6.64 -18.75 -7.01
N VAL A 145 -6.03 -18.03 -7.95
CA VAL A 145 -4.75 -17.34 -7.72
C VAL A 145 -4.86 -16.29 -6.61
N ALA A 146 -5.96 -15.52 -6.55
CA ALA A 146 -6.19 -14.57 -5.47
C ALA A 146 -6.27 -15.24 -4.08
N VAL A 147 -6.89 -16.42 -3.97
CA VAL A 147 -6.92 -17.23 -2.74
C VAL A 147 -5.52 -17.68 -2.33
N VAL A 148 -4.71 -18.14 -3.29
CA VAL A 148 -3.31 -18.55 -3.06
C VAL A 148 -2.48 -17.34 -2.60
N TYR A 149 -2.65 -16.20 -3.25
CA TYR A 149 -1.95 -14.96 -2.94
C TYR A 149 -2.27 -14.46 -1.53
N ASP A 150 -3.55 -14.31 -1.16
CA ASP A 150 -3.94 -13.93 0.20
C ASP A 150 -3.40 -14.93 1.24
N SER A 151 -3.42 -16.22 0.95
CA SER A 151 -2.88 -17.21 1.89
C SER A 151 -1.36 -17.21 1.98
N THR A 152 -0.66 -16.75 0.95
CA THR A 152 0.80 -16.57 0.96
C THR A 152 1.17 -15.36 1.80
N VAL A 153 0.48 -14.23 1.61
CA VAL A 153 0.65 -13.01 2.42
C VAL A 153 0.34 -13.29 3.90
N HIS A 154 -0.75 -14.01 4.19
CA HIS A 154 -1.11 -14.41 5.55
C HIS A 154 -0.18 -15.51 6.14
N GLY A 155 0.69 -16.12 5.33
CA GLY A 155 1.60 -17.19 5.77
C GLY A 155 0.93 -18.54 6.07
N SER A 156 -0.34 -18.74 5.66
CA SER A 156 -1.08 -19.99 5.89
C SER A 156 -1.09 -20.96 4.70
N TRP A 157 -0.46 -20.60 3.57
CA TRP A 157 -0.58 -21.34 2.32
C TRP A 157 -0.23 -22.82 2.45
N ALA A 158 0.99 -23.14 2.87
CA ALA A 158 1.47 -24.53 2.97
C ALA A 158 0.60 -25.38 3.90
N LEU A 159 0.30 -24.87 5.11
CA LEU A 159 -0.50 -25.56 6.12
C LEU A 159 -1.88 -25.96 5.57
N ILE A 160 -2.60 -25.01 4.98
CA ILE A 160 -3.96 -25.27 4.52
C ILE A 160 -3.97 -26.05 3.21
N ARG A 161 -2.97 -25.84 2.33
CA ARG A 161 -2.82 -26.63 1.11
C ARG A 161 -2.71 -28.11 1.46
N ASP A 162 -1.83 -28.45 2.39
CA ASP A 162 -1.58 -29.85 2.75
C ASP A 162 -2.81 -30.48 3.42
N ARG A 163 -3.54 -29.73 4.26
CA ARG A 163 -4.83 -30.16 4.82
C ARG A 163 -5.89 -30.38 3.73
N THR A 164 -5.95 -29.50 2.75
CA THR A 164 -6.92 -29.60 1.65
C THR A 164 -6.60 -30.81 0.78
N ILE A 165 -5.31 -31.04 0.46
CA ILE A 165 -4.86 -32.23 -0.26
C ILE A 165 -5.22 -33.51 0.50
N ALA A 166 -5.02 -33.53 1.82
CA ALA A 166 -5.37 -34.70 2.63
C ALA A 166 -6.89 -34.97 2.66
N ALA A 167 -7.72 -33.93 2.57
CA ALA A 167 -9.18 -34.05 2.65
C ALA A 167 -9.85 -34.39 1.32
N VAL A 168 -9.41 -33.77 0.21
CA VAL A 168 -10.10 -33.87 -1.10
C VAL A 168 -9.18 -34.32 -2.25
N GLY A 169 -7.91 -34.60 -1.98
CA GLY A 169 -6.93 -35.00 -2.99
C GLY A 169 -6.28 -33.84 -3.73
N GLN A 170 -5.59 -34.16 -4.83
CA GLN A 170 -4.87 -33.19 -5.65
C GLN A 170 -5.84 -32.32 -6.47
N VAL A 171 -5.40 -31.10 -6.84
CA VAL A 171 -6.21 -30.17 -7.67
C VAL A 171 -6.63 -30.83 -8.98
N GLY A 172 -5.71 -31.51 -9.66
CA GLY A 172 -5.97 -32.15 -10.96
C GLY A 172 -7.03 -33.25 -10.91
N THR A 173 -7.19 -33.94 -9.78
CA THR A 173 -8.21 -34.98 -9.59
C THR A 173 -9.54 -34.42 -9.08
N ALA A 174 -9.49 -33.44 -8.18
CA ALA A 174 -10.69 -32.83 -7.59
C ALA A 174 -11.37 -31.83 -8.53
N GLY A 175 -10.63 -31.26 -9.48
CA GLY A 175 -11.03 -30.10 -10.27
C GLY A 175 -10.78 -28.80 -9.49
N GLU A 176 -10.24 -27.78 -10.19
CA GLU A 176 -9.76 -26.54 -9.56
C GLU A 176 -10.82 -25.87 -8.68
N GLN A 177 -12.01 -25.62 -9.20
CA GLN A 177 -13.05 -24.90 -8.47
C GLN A 177 -13.50 -25.64 -7.20
N ALA A 178 -13.63 -26.97 -7.28
CA ALA A 178 -14.00 -27.78 -6.12
C ALA A 178 -12.89 -27.80 -5.08
N TRP A 179 -11.63 -27.88 -5.52
CA TRP A 179 -10.48 -27.83 -4.63
C TRP A 179 -10.34 -26.45 -3.94
N ILE A 180 -10.51 -25.35 -4.68
CA ILE A 180 -10.47 -23.99 -4.09
C ILE A 180 -11.63 -23.78 -3.10
N LYS A 181 -12.83 -24.27 -3.41
CA LYS A 181 -13.95 -24.28 -2.45
C LYS A 181 -13.58 -25.01 -1.15
N ALA A 182 -13.01 -26.20 -1.26
CA ALA A 182 -12.56 -26.98 -0.11
C ALA A 182 -11.45 -26.25 0.67
N TYR A 183 -10.51 -25.62 -0.03
CA TYR A 183 -9.44 -24.82 0.57
C TYR A 183 -9.99 -23.65 1.39
N VAL A 184 -10.90 -22.86 0.82
CA VAL A 184 -11.52 -21.71 1.48
C VAL A 184 -12.27 -22.16 2.74
N SER A 185 -13.02 -23.26 2.66
CA SER A 185 -13.69 -23.85 3.84
C SER A 185 -12.68 -24.27 4.91
N ALA A 186 -11.65 -25.04 4.54
CA ALA A 186 -10.63 -25.53 5.47
C ALA A 186 -9.86 -24.38 6.15
N ARG A 187 -9.56 -23.31 5.41
CA ARG A 187 -8.91 -22.12 5.95
C ARG A 187 -9.82 -21.37 6.91
N ARG A 188 -11.10 -21.23 6.55
CA ARG A 188 -12.11 -20.57 7.38
C ARG A 188 -12.25 -21.28 8.73
N ASP A 189 -12.38 -22.59 8.71
CA ASP A 189 -12.51 -23.41 9.92
C ASP A 189 -11.26 -23.29 10.80
N TRP A 190 -10.07 -23.42 10.19
CA TRP A 190 -8.82 -23.23 10.90
C TRP A 190 -8.69 -21.84 11.54
N MET A 191 -9.09 -20.78 10.83
CA MET A 191 -9.08 -19.42 11.37
C MET A 191 -10.06 -19.31 12.54
N ALA A 192 -11.30 -19.77 12.37
CA ALA A 192 -12.36 -19.66 13.36
C ALA A 192 -12.05 -20.41 14.67
N THR A 193 -11.40 -21.58 14.58
CA THR A 193 -11.04 -22.40 15.74
C THR A 193 -9.62 -22.15 16.23
N ASN A 194 -8.90 -21.15 15.70
CA ASN A 194 -7.51 -20.91 16.08
C ASN A 194 -7.42 -20.45 17.55
N LYS A 195 -6.40 -20.89 18.29
CA LYS A 195 -6.16 -20.41 19.67
C LYS A 195 -5.77 -18.92 19.71
N ARG A 196 -5.13 -18.43 18.65
CA ARG A 196 -4.70 -17.04 18.47
C ARG A 196 -5.85 -16.14 18.06
N ALA A 197 -6.14 -15.13 18.89
CA ALA A 197 -7.26 -14.21 18.67
C ALA A 197 -7.08 -13.33 17.43
N ASP A 198 -5.85 -12.92 17.16
CA ASP A 198 -5.45 -12.18 15.97
C ASP A 198 -5.73 -12.97 14.67
N ILE A 199 -5.53 -14.29 14.67
CA ILE A 199 -5.91 -15.14 13.53
C ILE A 199 -7.43 -15.30 13.44
N ARG A 200 -8.14 -15.46 14.56
CA ARG A 200 -9.62 -15.54 14.54
C ARG A 200 -10.25 -14.27 13.98
N ALA A 201 -9.63 -13.12 14.22
CA ALA A 201 -10.10 -11.84 13.72
C ALA A 201 -10.06 -11.73 12.17
N THR A 202 -9.33 -12.60 11.45
CA THR A 202 -9.19 -12.56 9.98
C THR A 202 -10.15 -13.50 9.23
N VAL A 203 -11.07 -14.19 9.92
CA VAL A 203 -12.07 -15.10 9.30
C VAL A 203 -12.85 -14.45 8.16
N TYR A 204 -13.13 -13.14 8.27
CA TYR A 204 -13.87 -12.37 7.26
C TYR A 204 -13.28 -12.47 5.84
N ARG A 205 -11.97 -12.77 5.72
CA ARG A 205 -11.28 -12.94 4.43
C ARG A 205 -11.87 -14.13 3.68
N MET A 206 -12.09 -15.24 4.40
CA MET A 206 -12.66 -16.44 3.79
C MET A 206 -14.15 -16.27 3.53
N ASP A 207 -14.87 -15.54 4.38
CA ASP A 207 -16.27 -15.17 4.08
C ASP A 207 -16.36 -14.32 2.80
N ALA A 208 -15.38 -13.45 2.54
CA ALA A 208 -15.33 -12.67 1.30
C ALA A 208 -15.03 -13.53 0.08
N PHE A 209 -14.05 -14.44 0.15
CA PHE A 209 -13.79 -15.38 -0.95
C PHE A 209 -14.97 -16.32 -1.20
N GLN A 210 -15.62 -16.82 -0.15
CA GLN A 210 -16.80 -17.66 -0.27
C GLN A 210 -17.91 -16.93 -1.03
N ARG A 211 -18.17 -15.66 -0.73
CA ARG A 211 -19.14 -14.85 -1.49
C ARG A 211 -18.77 -14.70 -2.97
N LEU A 212 -17.49 -14.50 -3.30
CA LEU A 212 -17.04 -14.41 -4.69
C LEU A 212 -17.21 -15.74 -5.43
N ILE A 213 -16.92 -16.85 -4.76
CA ILE A 213 -17.14 -18.21 -5.25
C ILE A 213 -18.63 -18.47 -5.52
N ASP A 214 -19.50 -18.15 -4.56
CA ASP A 214 -20.95 -18.39 -4.66
C ASP A 214 -21.60 -17.58 -5.77
N GLN A 215 -21.06 -16.38 -6.04
CA GLN A 215 -21.49 -15.50 -7.13
C GLN A 215 -20.83 -15.85 -8.47
N GLY A 216 -19.89 -16.79 -8.51
CA GLY A 216 -19.26 -17.25 -9.74
C GLY A 216 -18.19 -16.33 -10.31
N PHE A 217 -17.61 -15.40 -9.54
CA PHE A 217 -16.55 -14.47 -9.96
C PHE A 217 -15.17 -15.16 -10.15
N TRP A 218 -15.14 -16.33 -10.78
CA TRP A 218 -13.91 -17.09 -11.01
C TRP A 218 -12.91 -16.34 -11.90
N GLY A 219 -13.41 -15.51 -12.82
CA GLY A 219 -12.62 -14.66 -13.71
C GLY A 219 -12.20 -13.33 -13.10
N LEU A 220 -12.65 -13.00 -11.88
CA LEU A 220 -12.54 -11.68 -11.25
C LEU A 220 -13.05 -10.54 -12.16
N GLU A 221 -14.20 -10.78 -12.79
CA GLU A 221 -14.88 -9.82 -13.65
C GLU A 221 -15.25 -8.55 -12.87
N LEU A 222 -15.04 -7.40 -13.51
CA LEU A 222 -15.36 -6.10 -12.93
C LEU A 222 -16.76 -5.63 -13.32
N PRO A 223 -17.48 -4.90 -12.44
CA PRO A 223 -17.08 -4.58 -11.06
C PRO A 223 -17.37 -5.75 -10.10
N LEU A 224 -16.61 -5.81 -9.01
CA LEU A 224 -16.88 -6.72 -7.89
C LEU A 224 -16.75 -5.98 -6.55
N VAL A 225 -17.50 -6.40 -5.54
CA VAL A 225 -17.52 -5.75 -4.22
C VAL A 225 -16.92 -6.66 -3.17
N VAL A 226 -15.89 -6.16 -2.47
CA VAL A 226 -15.22 -6.87 -1.38
C VAL A 226 -15.27 -5.97 -0.16
N ARG A 227 -15.91 -6.45 0.92
CA ARG A 227 -16.03 -5.72 2.19
C ARG A 227 -16.54 -4.28 2.06
N GLY A 228 -17.49 -4.06 1.15
CA GLY A 228 -18.10 -2.74 0.90
C GLY A 228 -17.24 -1.81 0.03
N GLN A 229 -16.08 -2.26 -0.44
CA GLN A 229 -15.26 -1.55 -1.42
C GLN A 229 -15.56 -2.08 -2.82
N GLU A 230 -15.87 -1.18 -3.74
CA GLU A 230 -16.01 -1.51 -5.16
C GLU A 230 -14.62 -1.61 -5.81
N ILE A 231 -14.34 -2.77 -6.39
CA ILE A 231 -13.21 -2.98 -7.30
C ILE A 231 -13.77 -2.87 -8.72
N SER A 232 -13.37 -1.83 -9.44
CA SER A 232 -13.76 -1.53 -10.81
C SER A 232 -12.58 -0.94 -11.59
N ALA A 233 -12.71 -0.81 -12.91
CA ALA A 233 -11.63 -0.23 -13.73
C ALA A 233 -11.27 1.20 -13.28
N ALA A 234 -12.27 1.95 -12.81
CA ALA A 234 -12.09 3.29 -12.25
C ALA A 234 -11.33 3.25 -10.93
N THR A 235 -11.70 2.39 -9.97
CA THR A 235 -11.02 2.34 -8.66
C THR A 235 -9.61 1.74 -8.76
N LEU A 236 -9.37 0.81 -9.69
CA LEU A 236 -8.05 0.25 -9.97
C LEU A 236 -7.09 1.21 -10.69
N SER A 237 -7.63 2.26 -11.32
CA SER A 237 -6.86 3.28 -12.05
C SER A 237 -6.84 4.63 -11.33
N ALA A 238 -7.47 4.72 -10.16
CA ALA A 238 -7.51 5.94 -9.38
C ALA A 238 -6.13 6.27 -8.77
N MET A 239 -5.97 7.49 -8.29
CA MET A 239 -4.83 7.84 -7.45
C MET A 239 -4.95 7.10 -6.10
N PRO A 240 -3.90 6.40 -5.62
CA PRO A 240 -3.94 5.77 -4.31
C PRO A 240 -4.21 6.79 -3.19
N PRO A 241 -4.88 6.38 -2.10
CA PRO A 241 -5.09 7.24 -0.94
C PRO A 241 -3.81 7.94 -0.48
N GLY A 242 -3.92 9.24 -0.20
CA GLY A 242 -2.80 10.02 0.33
C GLY A 242 -1.66 10.31 -0.65
N CYS A 243 -1.83 9.97 -1.93
CA CYS A 243 -0.93 10.34 -3.03
C CYS A 243 -1.51 11.50 -3.83
N TYR A 244 -0.65 12.38 -4.33
CA TYR A 244 -1.03 13.56 -5.09
C TYR A 244 -0.12 13.76 -6.31
N ASP A 245 -0.71 14.00 -7.48
CA ASP A 245 -0.02 14.40 -8.73
C ASP A 245 -0.15 15.90 -9.03
N GLY A 246 -0.96 16.61 -8.25
CA GLY A 246 -1.13 18.05 -8.35
C GLY A 246 -2.02 18.61 -7.22
N PRO A 247 -2.35 19.91 -7.28
CA PRO A 247 -1.74 20.93 -8.15
C PRO A 247 -0.23 21.11 -7.86
N PRO A 248 0.58 21.63 -8.80
CA PRO A 248 1.99 21.88 -8.54
C PRO A 248 2.19 23.08 -7.59
N PRO A 249 3.29 23.13 -6.81
CA PRO A 249 3.62 24.27 -5.96
C PRO A 249 3.58 25.60 -6.72
N GLY A 250 2.99 26.62 -6.09
CA GLY A 250 2.89 27.97 -6.67
C GLY A 250 1.76 28.14 -7.70
N SER A 251 0.95 27.11 -7.98
CA SER A 251 -0.21 27.23 -8.88
C SER A 251 -1.42 27.93 -8.26
N ARG A 252 -1.49 28.02 -6.92
CA ARG A 252 -2.56 28.68 -6.17
C ARG A 252 -2.07 29.18 -4.82
N VAL A 253 -2.83 30.10 -4.24
CA VAL A 253 -2.65 30.53 -2.84
C VAL A 253 -3.16 29.44 -1.91
N LEU A 254 -2.42 29.16 -0.82
CA LEU A 254 -2.82 28.21 0.21
C LEU A 254 -3.16 28.93 1.51
N THR A 255 -4.35 28.63 2.03
CA THR A 255 -4.87 29.16 3.30
C THR A 255 -5.88 28.16 3.89
N VAL A 256 -6.26 28.34 5.15
CA VAL A 256 -7.33 27.54 5.77
C VAL A 256 -8.66 27.91 5.13
N GLN A 257 -9.35 26.90 4.59
CA GLN A 257 -10.64 27.04 3.91
C GLN A 257 -11.51 25.80 4.11
N SER A 258 -12.77 25.87 3.66
CA SER A 258 -13.70 24.74 3.69
C SER A 258 -14.20 24.42 2.27
N PRO A 259 -13.94 23.22 1.72
CA PRO A 259 -13.11 22.15 2.28
C PRO A 259 -11.62 22.52 2.31
N LEU A 260 -10.83 21.90 3.20
CA LEU A 260 -9.39 22.14 3.31
C LEU A 260 -8.68 21.87 1.98
N ALA A 261 -7.68 22.70 1.64
CA ALA A 261 -6.85 22.46 0.48
C ALA A 261 -6.07 21.14 0.65
N ARG A 262 -6.01 20.35 -0.42
CA ARG A 262 -5.22 19.11 -0.50
C ARG A 262 -4.47 19.07 -1.83
N GLY A 263 -3.29 18.47 -1.83
CA GLY A 263 -2.52 18.30 -3.06
C GLY A 263 -1.01 18.24 -2.86
N LEU A 264 -0.33 18.05 -4.00
CA LEU A 264 1.12 18.01 -4.08
C LEU A 264 1.76 19.35 -3.63
N ASP A 265 1.16 20.47 -4.02
CA ASP A 265 1.54 21.82 -3.58
C ASP A 265 1.57 21.97 -2.05
N VAL A 266 0.53 21.47 -1.38
CA VAL A 266 0.44 21.47 0.08
C VAL A 266 1.53 20.58 0.68
N ARG A 267 1.71 19.36 0.17
CA ARG A 267 2.69 18.43 0.74
C ARG A 267 4.12 18.96 0.59
N LEU A 268 4.47 19.53 -0.55
CA LEU A 268 5.79 20.09 -0.77
C LEU A 268 6.03 21.36 0.06
N LEU A 269 5.01 22.20 0.28
CA LEU A 269 5.10 23.30 1.24
C LEU A 269 5.36 22.78 2.67
N GLN A 270 4.62 21.77 3.11
CA GLN A 270 4.83 21.14 4.43
C GLN A 270 6.22 20.53 4.56
N LEU A 271 6.75 19.92 3.48
CA LEU A 271 8.10 19.37 3.46
C LEU A 271 9.15 20.47 3.58
N GLY A 272 9.02 21.58 2.85
CA GLY A 272 9.91 22.73 2.98
C GLY A 272 9.86 23.37 4.38
N LEU A 273 8.67 23.52 4.96
CA LEU A 273 8.52 23.96 6.36
C LEU A 273 9.20 23.00 7.34
N SER A 274 9.07 21.69 7.13
CA SER A 274 9.74 20.66 7.93
C SER A 274 11.27 20.78 7.83
N ASP A 275 11.80 21.11 6.65
CA ASP A 275 13.24 21.31 6.44
C ASP A 275 13.77 22.51 7.21
N LEU A 276 12.98 23.58 7.24
CA LEU A 276 13.22 24.79 8.02
C LEU A 276 13.02 24.61 9.53
N GLY A 277 12.64 23.41 9.98
CA GLY A 277 12.56 23.05 11.40
C GLY A 277 11.18 23.16 12.03
N ALA A 278 10.12 23.36 11.24
CA ALA A 278 8.76 23.31 11.77
C ALA A 278 8.40 21.87 12.19
N ASP A 279 7.79 21.74 13.36
CA ASP A 279 7.15 20.50 13.79
C ASP A 279 5.81 20.34 13.05
N ILE A 280 5.87 19.68 11.88
CA ILE A 280 4.73 19.51 10.99
C ILE A 280 4.78 18.14 10.32
N LYS A 281 3.60 17.57 10.08
CA LYS A 281 3.45 16.36 9.26
C LYS A 281 3.17 16.76 7.80
N ALA A 282 3.92 16.18 6.87
CA ALA A 282 3.70 16.34 5.43
C ALA A 282 2.58 15.41 4.92
N ASP A 283 1.33 15.64 5.37
CA ASP A 283 0.15 14.84 5.00
C ASP A 283 -0.52 15.29 3.68
N GLY A 284 -0.11 16.43 3.14
CA GLY A 284 -0.69 17.05 1.95
C GLY A 284 -2.04 17.72 2.19
N VAL A 285 -2.40 18.03 3.45
CA VAL A 285 -3.65 18.72 3.83
C VAL A 285 -3.34 20.05 4.53
N PHE A 286 -3.82 21.17 3.96
CA PHE A 286 -3.55 22.49 4.50
C PHE A 286 -4.52 22.78 5.65
N GLY A 287 -4.15 22.30 6.84
CA GLY A 287 -4.89 22.51 8.07
C GLY A 287 -4.26 23.56 8.98
N GLN A 288 -4.67 23.52 10.26
CA GLN A 288 -4.17 24.45 11.29
C GLN A 288 -2.66 24.34 11.52
N ALA A 289 -2.07 23.15 11.38
CA ALA A 289 -0.62 22.96 11.50
C ALA A 289 0.13 23.68 10.36
N SER A 290 -0.31 23.54 9.11
CA SER A 290 0.24 24.27 7.97
C SER A 290 0.10 25.77 8.12
N PHE A 291 -1.08 26.25 8.55
CA PHE A 291 -1.31 27.67 8.82
C PHE A 291 -0.33 28.23 9.85
N ARG A 292 -0.13 27.52 10.98
CA ARG A 292 0.84 27.92 12.01
C ARG A 292 2.26 27.92 11.47
N GLY A 293 2.68 26.86 10.79
CA GLY A 293 4.03 26.78 10.21
C GLY A 293 4.33 27.90 9.21
N VAL A 294 3.36 28.25 8.34
CA VAL A 294 3.48 29.39 7.43
C VAL A 294 3.57 30.70 8.20
N LYS A 295 2.69 30.89 9.20
CA LYS A 295 2.66 32.10 10.02
C LYS A 295 3.97 32.31 10.80
N ASP A 296 4.52 31.25 11.36
CA ASP A 296 5.78 31.28 12.11
C ASP A 296 6.95 31.60 11.17
N TYR A 297 7.01 30.98 9.99
CA TYR A 297 7.99 31.31 8.97
C TYR A 297 7.91 32.79 8.56
N GLN A 298 6.70 33.30 8.31
CA GLN A 298 6.49 34.70 7.95
C GLN A 298 7.02 35.63 9.04
N ALA A 299 6.67 35.38 10.31
CA ALA A 299 7.14 36.17 11.44
C ALA A 299 8.67 36.18 11.56
N GLN A 300 9.31 35.01 11.42
CA GLN A 300 10.76 34.87 11.49
C GLN A 300 11.51 35.61 10.36
N HIS A 301 10.84 35.85 9.22
CA HIS A 301 11.41 36.51 8.05
C HIS A 301 10.92 37.95 7.85
N GLY A 302 10.27 38.56 8.84
CA GLY A 302 9.79 39.94 8.78
C GLY A 302 8.65 40.16 7.77
N LEU A 303 7.93 39.11 7.40
CA LEU A 303 6.76 39.16 6.52
C LEU A 303 5.47 39.32 7.35
N PRO A 304 4.36 39.79 6.76
CA PRO A 304 3.06 39.79 7.42
C PRO A 304 2.66 38.36 7.84
N ALA A 305 2.63 38.10 9.15
CA ALA A 305 2.33 36.79 9.74
C ALA A 305 0.83 36.44 9.70
N ASN A 306 0.29 36.35 8.49
CA ASN A 306 -1.13 36.10 8.22
C ASN A 306 -1.46 34.60 7.98
N GLY A 307 -0.44 33.73 7.91
CA GLY A 307 -0.59 32.29 7.67
C GLY A 307 -1.06 31.91 6.26
N VAL A 308 -1.07 32.87 5.33
CA VAL A 308 -1.41 32.67 3.92
C VAL A 308 -0.12 32.43 3.14
N ALA A 309 -0.02 31.30 2.45
CA ALA A 309 1.09 31.03 1.55
C ALA A 309 0.71 31.42 0.12
N ASP A 310 1.18 32.60 -0.29
CA ASP A 310 1.08 33.06 -1.68
C ASP A 310 2.12 32.36 -2.57
N VAL A 311 2.04 32.62 -3.88
CA VAL A 311 2.91 31.98 -4.88
C VAL A 311 4.39 32.27 -4.62
N ALA A 312 4.73 33.50 -4.23
CA ALA A 312 6.12 33.89 -3.97
C ALA A 312 6.66 33.20 -2.72
N LEU A 313 5.86 33.10 -1.66
CA LEU A 313 6.22 32.41 -0.43
C LEU A 313 6.37 30.90 -0.68
N ILE A 314 5.46 30.30 -1.44
CA ILE A 314 5.56 28.87 -1.80
C ILE A 314 6.85 28.62 -2.59
N ALA A 315 7.16 29.45 -3.58
CA ALA A 315 8.40 29.32 -4.35
C ALA A 315 9.66 29.45 -3.48
N LYS A 316 9.63 30.32 -2.46
CA LYS A 316 10.74 30.51 -1.52
C LYS A 316 10.94 29.34 -0.55
N ILE A 317 9.87 28.66 -0.15
CA ILE A 317 9.94 27.53 0.81
C ILE A 317 10.21 26.20 0.10
N VAL A 318 9.69 26.03 -1.12
CA VAL A 318 9.76 24.76 -1.86
C VAL A 318 10.96 24.69 -2.80
N GLY A 319 11.41 25.84 -3.34
CA GLY A 319 12.58 25.94 -4.22
C GLY A 319 13.89 25.95 -3.46
#